data_AF-A0A2S5R7Y8-F1
#
_entry.id   AF-A0A2S5R7Y8-F1
#
_cell.length_a   1.000
_cell.length_b   1.000
_cell.length_c   1.000
_cell.angle_alpha   90.00
_cell.angle_beta   90.00
_cell.angle_gamma   90.00
#
_symmetry.space_group_name_H-M   'P 1'
#
loop_
_entity.id
_entity.type
_entity.pdbx_description
1 polymer ?
#
loop_
_entity_poly.entity_id
_entity_poly.type
_entity_poly.pdbx_seq_one_letter_code
_entity_poly.pdbx_strand_id
1 'polypeptide(L)'
;MVCRHKFFGRKNPGTTFCVYTNYESDVNGDSTYFIGEEVTSFEEIDKEFETLTIPVQNYAKFTNQPGPMPTVCIDMGQNIWKMNASDLGGQRAYIADFEVYDQRSENPEQAVLDILYRYSKMNISLLKSQDTQVLEEYLAPHKAECMFICSNLKATGIEYGGSDFEGEYFGYFDKHDGHLERLLGVIIHYWNGNVMMHAEDHDVLEKLILHLKKNISRSVAGILGPNIQAEHVIKKLGLLGLSFGINSNEGLYEINLEALNELSMPSNVQVVSAQNVPKNILIEWMKSYDIEALGALNDETVEKQVQEHWNLRLQKNDSLVLLLDETPVALSPFNARFADMVQVGPVWTPPEYRNKGFARLLLAYTLYQEKLKGKKAILFTDNPAEIKVYLALGFKKIGNYRLTLLEKPVQFQEI
;
A
#
# COMPACT_ATOMS: atom_id res chain seq x y z
N MET A 1 49.34 12.35 -15.31
CA MET A 1 50.09 12.53 -14.05
C MET A 1 49.58 13.82 -13.42
N VAL A 2 48.87 13.74 -12.30
CA VAL A 2 48.32 14.93 -11.62
C VAL A 2 49.51 15.78 -11.14
N CYS A 3 49.54 17.09 -11.43
CA CYS A 3 50.59 18.01 -10.96
C CYS A 3 50.47 18.29 -9.46
N ARG A 4 50.64 17.26 -8.63
CA ARG A 4 50.39 17.24 -7.17
C ARG A 4 51.13 18.31 -6.37
N HIS A 5 52.23 18.85 -6.90
CA HIS A 5 53.03 19.89 -6.25
C HIS A 5 52.41 21.30 -6.32
N LYS A 6 51.33 21.48 -7.10
CA LYS A 6 50.62 22.76 -7.23
C LYS A 6 49.39 22.90 -6.31
N PHE A 7 49.02 21.85 -5.57
CA PHE A 7 47.88 21.90 -4.65
C PHE A 7 48.30 22.39 -3.26
N PHE A 8 47.82 23.58 -2.88
CA PHE A 8 47.90 24.09 -1.50
C PHE A 8 46.76 23.49 -0.64
N GLY A 9 46.99 23.32 0.66
CA GLY A 9 45.93 22.86 1.59
C GLY A 9 45.44 21.42 1.42
N ARG A 10 46.25 20.52 0.85
CA ARG A 10 45.91 19.09 0.68
C ARG A 10 45.58 18.45 2.03
N LYS A 11 44.37 17.90 2.16
CA LYS A 11 43.87 17.29 3.41
C LYS A 11 44.46 15.89 3.63
N ASN A 12 44.55 15.10 2.55
CA ASN A 12 45.09 13.74 2.55
C ASN A 12 46.16 13.59 1.45
N PRO A 13 47.38 14.13 1.64
CA PRO A 13 48.40 14.14 0.59
C PRO A 13 48.76 12.72 0.12
N GLY A 14 48.74 12.52 -1.19
CA GLY A 14 49.08 11.24 -1.83
C GLY A 14 47.87 10.39 -2.19
N THR A 15 46.70 10.71 -1.62
CA THR A 15 45.43 10.08 -1.99
C THR A 15 44.82 10.80 -3.20
N THR A 16 44.64 10.08 -4.30
CA THR A 16 43.98 10.57 -5.51
C THR A 16 42.54 10.11 -5.55
N PHE A 17 41.64 11.03 -5.90
CA PHE A 17 40.23 10.76 -6.14
C PHE A 17 39.97 10.84 -7.65
N CYS A 18 39.31 9.83 -8.18
CA CYS A 18 38.73 9.87 -9.52
C CYS A 18 37.21 9.86 -9.36
N VAL A 19 36.54 10.94 -9.75
CA VAL A 19 35.12 11.19 -9.48
C VAL A 19 34.36 11.24 -10.80
N TYR A 20 33.31 10.44 -10.89
CA TYR A 20 32.31 10.49 -11.95
C TYR A 20 31.11 11.28 -11.42
N THR A 21 30.75 12.38 -12.08
CA THR A 21 29.68 13.29 -11.65
C THR A 21 28.98 13.93 -12.86
N ASN A 22 27.99 14.79 -12.62
CA ASN A 22 27.17 15.42 -13.67
C ASN A 22 26.63 14.39 -14.67
N TYR A 23 26.09 13.28 -14.15
CA TYR A 23 25.46 12.26 -14.97
C TYR A 23 24.26 12.82 -15.71
N GLU A 24 24.13 12.50 -16.99
CA GLU A 24 22.95 12.86 -17.78
C GLU A 24 21.70 12.11 -17.30
N SER A 25 21.84 10.82 -16.99
CA SER A 25 20.71 9.96 -16.64
C SER A 25 21.09 8.81 -15.70
N ASP A 26 21.74 7.78 -16.22
CA ASP A 26 22.09 6.56 -15.50
C ASP A 26 23.47 6.02 -15.94
N VAL A 27 23.70 4.72 -15.76
CA VAL A 27 24.94 4.03 -16.15
C VAL A 27 25.25 4.15 -17.65
N ASN A 28 24.26 4.42 -18.49
CA ASN A 28 24.41 4.59 -19.94
C ASN A 28 24.48 6.06 -20.37
N GLY A 29 24.26 7.01 -19.45
CA GLY A 29 24.33 8.44 -19.72
C GLY A 29 25.76 8.96 -19.68
N ASP A 30 26.01 10.06 -20.39
CA ASP A 30 27.29 10.75 -20.31
C ASP A 30 27.54 11.27 -18.89
N SER A 31 28.81 11.34 -18.49
CA SER A 31 29.23 11.86 -17.19
C SER A 31 30.54 12.64 -17.31
N THR A 32 30.73 13.58 -16.38
CA THR A 32 32.01 14.27 -16.20
C THR A 32 32.94 13.41 -15.35
N TYR A 33 34.17 13.21 -15.83
CA TYR A 33 35.23 12.54 -15.07
C TYR A 33 36.25 13.55 -14.54
N PHE A 34 36.37 13.63 -13.23
CA PHE A 34 37.25 14.56 -12.50
C PHE A 34 38.34 13.78 -11.77
N ILE A 35 39.60 14.22 -11.85
CA ILE A 35 40.72 13.61 -11.12
C ILE A 35 41.40 14.69 -10.28
N GLY A 36 41.55 14.45 -8.98
CA GLY A 36 42.16 15.42 -8.09
C GLY A 36 42.51 14.87 -6.71
N GLU A 37 42.82 15.79 -5.79
CA GLU A 37 43.04 15.48 -4.38
C GLU A 37 42.12 16.33 -3.50
N GLU A 38 41.75 15.80 -2.34
CA GLU A 38 40.94 16.52 -1.36
C GLU A 38 41.76 17.65 -0.71
N VAL A 39 41.20 18.86 -0.70
CA VAL A 39 41.79 20.06 -0.09
C VAL A 39 40.88 20.58 1.02
N THR A 40 41.45 21.33 1.98
CA THR A 40 40.69 21.92 3.09
C THR A 40 40.02 23.25 2.73
N SER A 41 40.41 23.90 1.63
CA SER A 41 39.87 25.17 1.14
C SER A 41 40.08 25.32 -0.38
N PHE A 42 39.25 26.14 -1.03
CA PHE A 42 39.37 26.50 -2.45
C PHE A 42 40.02 27.87 -2.70
N GLU A 43 40.38 28.62 -1.66
CA GLU A 43 40.81 30.02 -1.77
C GLU A 43 42.17 30.23 -2.48
N GLU A 44 43.05 29.22 -2.49
CA GLU A 44 44.42 29.30 -3.05
C GLU A 44 44.67 28.28 -4.17
N ILE A 45 43.64 27.94 -4.95
CA ILE A 45 43.76 27.02 -6.09
C ILE A 45 44.18 27.80 -7.34
N ASP A 46 45.22 27.33 -8.02
CA ASP A 46 45.68 27.87 -9.30
C ASP A 46 44.53 27.82 -10.34
N LYS A 47 44.42 28.87 -11.17
CA LYS A 47 43.33 29.03 -12.15
C LYS A 47 43.31 27.93 -13.23
N GLU A 48 44.38 27.15 -13.33
CA GLU A 48 44.47 25.98 -14.21
C GLU A 48 43.65 24.77 -13.73
N PHE A 49 43.15 24.78 -12.48
CA PHE A 49 42.37 23.67 -11.91
C PHE A 49 40.89 24.03 -11.75
N GLU A 50 40.05 23.01 -11.90
CA GLU A 50 38.63 23.08 -11.53
C GLU A 50 38.42 22.58 -10.10
N THR A 51 37.33 23.03 -9.48
CA THR A 51 36.94 22.62 -8.12
C THR A 51 35.66 21.80 -8.16
N LEU A 52 35.59 20.77 -7.32
CA LEU A 52 34.42 19.92 -7.17
C LEU A 52 34.12 19.72 -5.68
N THR A 53 32.90 20.06 -5.27
CA THR A 53 32.39 19.74 -3.94
C THR A 53 31.51 18.51 -4.02
N ILE A 54 31.93 17.42 -3.37
CA ILE A 54 31.09 16.23 -3.21
C ILE A 54 30.20 16.45 -1.99
N PRO A 55 28.86 16.48 -2.14
CA PRO A 55 27.95 16.63 -1.00
C PRO A 55 28.02 15.43 -0.03
N VAL A 56 27.70 15.67 1.25
CA VAL A 56 27.57 14.60 2.25
C VAL A 56 26.42 13.67 1.89
N GLN A 57 26.71 12.36 1.83
CA GLN A 57 25.85 11.38 1.18
C GLN A 57 26.10 9.94 1.70
N ASN A 58 25.22 9.00 1.34
CA ASN A 58 25.37 7.57 1.63
C ASN A 58 26.14 6.84 0.51
N TYR A 59 27.16 6.06 0.86
CA TYR A 59 28.01 5.37 -0.10
C TYR A 59 28.13 3.88 0.19
N ALA A 60 27.97 3.06 -0.85
CA ALA A 60 28.38 1.67 -0.84
C ALA A 60 29.87 1.63 -1.15
N LYS A 61 30.68 1.14 -0.20
CA LYS A 61 32.13 1.06 -0.33
C LYS A 61 32.56 -0.36 -0.70
N PHE A 62 33.34 -0.48 -1.76
CA PHE A 62 33.94 -1.73 -2.23
C PHE A 62 35.46 -1.59 -2.28
N THR A 63 36.16 -2.63 -1.87
CA THR A 63 37.63 -2.70 -1.89
C THR A 63 38.05 -3.95 -2.64
N ASN A 64 38.90 -3.81 -3.66
CA ASN A 64 39.38 -4.98 -4.41
C ASN A 64 40.44 -5.76 -3.63
N GLN A 65 40.68 -7.00 -4.05
CA GLN A 65 41.89 -7.73 -3.67
C GLN A 65 43.09 -7.24 -4.48
N PRO A 66 44.33 -7.30 -3.97
CA PRO A 66 45.52 -6.85 -4.68
C PRO A 66 45.63 -7.43 -6.09
N GLY A 67 45.93 -6.59 -7.08
CA GLY A 67 46.11 -7.04 -8.46
C GLY A 67 46.55 -5.93 -9.42
N PRO A 68 46.71 -6.25 -10.71
CA PRO A 68 47.28 -5.33 -11.67
C PRO A 68 46.27 -4.26 -12.14
N MET A 69 46.76 -3.03 -12.31
CA MET A 69 46.03 -1.96 -13.00
C MET A 69 46.13 -2.11 -14.53
N PRO A 70 45.08 -1.75 -15.30
CA PRO A 70 43.77 -1.26 -14.85
C PRO A 70 42.76 -2.37 -14.52
N THR A 71 43.14 -3.65 -14.62
CA THR A 71 42.24 -4.82 -14.50
C THR A 71 41.42 -4.79 -13.21
N VAL A 72 42.04 -4.52 -12.06
CA VAL A 72 41.32 -4.47 -10.77
C VAL A 72 40.22 -3.41 -10.72
N CYS A 73 40.40 -2.28 -11.41
CA CYS A 73 39.41 -1.21 -11.49
C CYS A 73 38.26 -1.62 -12.44
N ILE A 74 38.61 -2.14 -13.63
CA ILE A 74 37.63 -2.58 -14.64
C ILE A 74 36.74 -3.70 -14.08
N ASP A 75 37.34 -4.75 -13.49
CA ASP A 75 36.61 -5.90 -12.98
C ASP A 75 35.68 -5.50 -11.83
N MET A 76 36.15 -4.64 -10.92
CA MET A 76 35.32 -4.15 -9.81
C MET A 76 34.16 -3.29 -10.31
N GLY A 77 34.41 -2.37 -11.26
CA GLY A 77 33.36 -1.58 -11.88
C GLY A 77 32.29 -2.44 -12.57
N GLN A 78 32.70 -3.43 -13.37
CA GLN A 78 31.78 -4.36 -14.04
C GLN A 78 30.97 -5.21 -13.06
N ASN A 79 31.55 -5.60 -11.93
CA ASN A 79 30.83 -6.34 -10.90
C ASN A 79 29.80 -5.47 -10.19
N ILE A 80 30.17 -4.23 -9.84
CA ILE A 80 29.25 -3.27 -9.22
C ILE A 80 28.09 -2.93 -10.16
N TRP A 81 28.33 -2.82 -11.47
CA TRP A 81 27.27 -2.54 -12.45
C TRP A 81 26.22 -3.66 -12.57
N LYS A 82 26.54 -4.88 -12.11
CA LYS A 82 25.60 -6.01 -12.04
C LYS A 82 24.81 -6.06 -10.72
N MET A 83 25.20 -5.26 -9.73
CA MET A 83 24.56 -5.24 -8.42
C MET A 83 23.18 -4.59 -8.47
N ASN A 84 22.25 -5.11 -7.67
CA ASN A 84 20.92 -4.54 -7.51
C ASN A 84 20.89 -3.56 -6.32
N ALA A 85 19.74 -2.89 -6.11
CA ALA A 85 19.59 -1.92 -5.03
C ALA A 85 19.82 -2.52 -3.63
N SER A 86 19.48 -3.79 -3.40
CA SER A 86 19.75 -4.47 -2.13
C SER A 86 21.24 -4.65 -1.89
N ASP A 87 22.00 -5.04 -2.92
CA ASP A 87 23.45 -5.25 -2.83
C ASP A 87 24.19 -3.94 -2.51
N LEU A 88 23.68 -2.80 -3.02
CA LEU A 88 24.22 -1.46 -2.77
C LEU A 88 23.69 -0.80 -1.48
N GLY A 89 22.71 -1.40 -0.80
CA GLY A 89 22.02 -0.77 0.35
C GLY A 89 20.97 0.28 -0.03
N GLY A 90 20.72 0.50 -1.33
CA GLY A 90 19.62 1.30 -1.88
C GLY A 90 19.75 1.56 -3.38
N GLN A 91 18.90 2.43 -3.93
CA GLN A 91 18.92 2.78 -5.35
C GLN A 91 20.16 3.63 -5.66
N ARG A 92 21.01 3.23 -6.62
CA ARG A 92 22.11 4.08 -7.10
C ARG A 92 21.55 5.43 -7.56
N ALA A 93 22.17 6.53 -7.12
CA ALA A 93 21.61 7.86 -7.32
C ALA A 93 22.31 8.70 -8.38
N TYR A 94 23.44 8.24 -8.93
CA TYR A 94 24.14 8.89 -10.05
C TYR A 94 24.42 10.40 -9.80
N ILE A 95 24.88 10.76 -8.60
CA ILE A 95 25.25 12.15 -8.26
C ILE A 95 26.77 12.33 -8.35
N ALA A 96 27.50 11.59 -7.53
CA ALA A 96 28.96 11.56 -7.55
C ALA A 96 29.40 10.20 -7.02
N ASP A 97 30.03 9.40 -7.89
CA ASP A 97 30.68 8.14 -7.53
C ASP A 97 32.19 8.34 -7.64
N PHE A 98 33.00 7.71 -6.79
CA PHE A 98 34.44 7.93 -6.86
C PHE A 98 35.30 6.73 -6.47
N GLU A 99 36.44 6.65 -7.14
CA GLU A 99 37.56 5.78 -6.82
C GLU A 99 38.54 6.53 -5.91
N VAL A 100 39.09 5.83 -4.92
CA VAL A 100 40.09 6.35 -3.98
C VAL A 100 41.36 5.52 -4.09
N TYR A 101 42.42 6.17 -4.59
CA TYR A 101 43.76 5.60 -4.74
C TYR A 101 44.67 6.19 -3.68
N ASP A 102 44.92 5.44 -2.60
CA ASP A 102 45.89 5.80 -1.55
C ASP A 102 47.21 5.03 -1.71
N GLN A 103 48.04 5.00 -0.66
CA GLN A 103 49.33 4.29 -0.65
C GLN A 103 49.24 2.81 -1.08
N ARG A 104 48.07 2.16 -0.91
CA ARG A 104 47.85 0.76 -1.32
C ARG A 104 47.85 0.58 -2.85
N SER A 105 47.72 1.67 -3.60
CA SER A 105 47.72 1.67 -5.07
C SER A 105 49.08 2.05 -5.69
N GLU A 106 50.14 2.26 -4.88
CA GLU A 106 51.45 2.70 -5.39
C GLU A 106 52.14 1.66 -6.28
N ASN A 107 51.99 0.37 -5.97
CA ASN A 107 52.48 -0.71 -6.83
C ASN A 107 51.40 -1.08 -7.86
N PRO A 108 51.57 -0.74 -9.15
CA PRO A 108 50.55 -0.98 -10.17
C PRO A 108 50.29 -2.47 -10.42
N GLU A 109 51.20 -3.37 -10.05
CA GLU A 109 51.01 -4.83 -10.19
C GLU A 109 50.23 -5.46 -9.02
N GLN A 110 50.09 -4.74 -7.90
CA GLN A 110 49.45 -5.20 -6.66
C GLN A 110 48.55 -4.11 -6.06
N ALA A 111 47.89 -3.32 -6.91
CA ALA A 111 47.10 -2.19 -6.50
C ALA A 111 45.84 -2.62 -5.74
N VAL A 112 45.56 -1.92 -4.64
CA VAL A 112 44.27 -1.95 -3.94
C VAL A 112 43.74 -0.53 -3.87
N LEU A 113 42.48 -0.36 -4.27
CA LEU A 113 41.72 0.89 -4.25
C LEU A 113 40.34 0.66 -3.64
N ASP A 114 39.69 1.75 -3.26
CA ASP A 114 38.27 1.73 -2.88
C ASP A 114 37.42 2.35 -4.00
N ILE A 115 36.26 1.76 -4.29
CA ILE A 115 35.21 2.37 -5.12
C ILE A 115 34.02 2.67 -4.22
N LEU A 116 33.54 3.91 -4.27
CA LEU A 116 32.40 4.40 -3.51
C LEU A 116 31.30 4.82 -4.48
N TYR A 117 30.16 4.11 -4.43
CA TYR A 117 28.99 4.42 -5.25
C TYR A 117 27.89 5.01 -4.39
N ARG A 118 27.34 6.14 -4.83
CA ARG A 118 26.24 6.81 -4.15
C ARG A 118 24.95 6.02 -4.34
N TYR A 119 24.29 5.69 -3.23
CA TYR A 119 22.94 5.13 -3.22
C TYR A 119 22.00 5.93 -2.32
N SER A 120 20.73 6.02 -2.69
CA SER A 120 19.65 6.54 -1.87
C SER A 120 18.98 5.36 -1.16
N LYS A 121 18.77 5.46 0.16
CA LYS A 121 18.09 4.39 0.92
C LYS A 121 16.77 4.05 0.25
N MET A 122 16.43 2.75 0.24
CA MET A 122 15.09 2.37 -0.18
C MET A 122 14.06 2.94 0.79
N ASN A 123 13.12 3.67 0.22
CA ASN A 123 11.99 4.26 0.92
C ASN A 123 10.88 3.24 1.16
N ILE A 124 10.94 2.04 0.55
CA ILE A 124 9.93 1.00 0.76
C ILE A 124 10.46 -0.10 1.68
N SER A 125 9.67 -0.48 2.69
CA SER A 125 9.93 -1.64 3.54
C SER A 125 8.68 -2.49 3.75
N LEU A 126 8.87 -3.80 3.94
CA LEU A 126 7.85 -4.67 4.50
C LEU A 126 7.68 -4.31 5.97
N LEU A 127 6.48 -3.87 6.33
CA LEU A 127 6.15 -3.45 7.69
C LEU A 127 6.07 -4.66 8.62
N LYS A 128 6.52 -4.45 9.86
CA LYS A 128 6.57 -5.45 10.93
C LYS A 128 5.84 -4.97 12.16
N SER A 129 5.69 -5.84 13.15
CA SER A 129 4.92 -5.56 14.38
C SER A 129 5.30 -4.22 15.04
N GLN A 130 6.56 -3.82 14.98
CA GLN A 130 7.07 -2.54 15.48
C GLN A 130 6.54 -1.30 14.72
N ASP A 131 6.10 -1.47 13.47
CA ASP A 131 5.60 -0.40 12.60
C ASP A 131 4.07 -0.23 12.71
N THR A 132 3.38 -1.06 13.51
CA THR A 132 1.92 -1.05 13.66
C THR A 132 1.40 0.34 14.01
N GLN A 133 2.00 1.00 15.00
CA GLN A 133 1.58 2.33 15.43
C GLN A 133 1.72 3.36 14.30
N VAL A 134 2.82 3.31 13.54
CA VAL A 134 3.06 4.22 12.41
C VAL A 134 2.01 4.04 11.32
N LEU A 135 1.65 2.78 11.02
CA LEU A 135 0.59 2.48 10.06
C LEU A 135 -0.78 2.95 10.57
N GLU A 136 -1.11 2.72 11.84
CA GLU A 136 -2.38 3.18 12.44
C GLU A 136 -2.51 4.71 12.41
N GLU A 137 -1.43 5.43 12.75
CA GLU A 137 -1.37 6.89 12.69
C GLU A 137 -1.54 7.42 11.27
N TYR A 138 -0.91 6.76 10.28
CA TYR A 138 -1.09 7.09 8.87
C TYR A 138 -2.52 6.83 8.38
N LEU A 139 -3.14 5.71 8.75
CA LEU A 139 -4.49 5.35 8.31
C LEU A 139 -5.58 6.18 9.00
N ALA A 140 -5.34 6.69 10.20
CA ALA A 140 -6.33 7.43 11.00
C ALA A 140 -7.02 8.60 10.26
N PRO A 141 -6.30 9.53 9.60
CA PRO A 141 -6.93 10.60 8.82
C PRO A 141 -7.67 10.10 7.56
N HIS A 142 -7.30 8.91 7.05
CA HIS A 142 -7.86 8.29 5.85
C HIS A 142 -8.83 7.14 6.15
N LYS A 143 -9.30 7.03 7.41
CA LYS A 143 -10.00 5.84 7.90
C LYS A 143 -11.21 5.43 7.05
N ALA A 144 -11.99 6.39 6.58
CA ALA A 144 -13.16 6.12 5.74
C ALA A 144 -12.79 5.42 4.40
N GLU A 145 -11.64 5.78 3.83
CA GLU A 145 -11.12 5.18 2.60
C GLU A 145 -10.39 3.85 2.86
N CYS A 146 -9.90 3.66 4.09
CA CYS A 146 -9.07 2.52 4.48
C CYS A 146 -9.79 1.52 5.39
N MET A 147 -11.12 1.53 5.47
CA MET A 147 -11.88 0.73 6.45
C MET A 147 -11.57 -0.77 6.42
N PHE A 148 -11.39 -1.36 5.24
CA PHE A 148 -10.99 -2.77 5.13
C PHE A 148 -9.56 -3.02 5.65
N ILE A 149 -8.62 -2.12 5.33
CA ILE A 149 -7.23 -2.21 5.81
C ILE A 149 -7.20 -2.10 7.34
N CYS A 150 -7.87 -1.09 7.91
CA CYS A 150 -7.98 -0.92 9.35
C CYS A 150 -8.62 -2.14 10.02
N SER A 151 -9.65 -2.72 9.40
CA SER A 151 -10.38 -3.87 9.96
C SER A 151 -9.51 -5.12 10.02
N ASN A 152 -8.77 -5.39 8.94
CA ASN A 152 -7.86 -6.53 8.88
C ASN A 152 -6.69 -6.35 9.86
N LEU A 153 -6.07 -5.16 9.88
CA LEU A 153 -4.99 -4.82 10.82
C LEU A 153 -5.43 -5.02 12.28
N LYS A 154 -6.64 -4.57 12.64
CA LYS A 154 -7.19 -4.78 13.99
C LYS A 154 -7.45 -6.26 14.31
N ALA A 155 -7.81 -7.06 13.31
CA ALA A 155 -8.16 -8.46 13.51
C ALA A 155 -6.92 -9.34 13.72
N THR A 156 -5.85 -9.12 12.95
CA THR A 156 -4.71 -10.04 12.89
C THR A 156 -3.35 -9.41 13.15
N GLY A 157 -3.28 -8.08 13.25
CA GLY A 157 -2.01 -7.36 13.22
C GLY A 157 -1.41 -7.29 11.81
N ILE A 158 -0.15 -6.89 11.75
CA ILE A 158 0.56 -6.52 10.52
C ILE A 158 1.41 -7.65 9.92
N GLU A 159 1.67 -8.71 10.68
CA GLU A 159 2.47 -9.84 10.22
C GLU A 159 1.65 -10.76 9.33
N TYR A 160 2.35 -11.40 8.38
CA TYR A 160 1.77 -12.40 7.50
C TYR A 160 2.29 -13.79 7.87
N GLY A 161 1.40 -14.67 8.29
CA GLY A 161 1.59 -16.10 8.50
C GLY A 161 0.75 -16.99 7.59
N GLY A 162 -0.16 -16.41 6.80
CA GLY A 162 -1.03 -17.11 5.86
C GLY A 162 -2.46 -17.36 6.36
N SER A 163 -2.82 -16.85 7.54
CA SER A 163 -4.17 -16.99 8.10
C SER A 163 -5.17 -15.99 7.49
N ASP A 164 -6.45 -16.23 7.75
CA ASP A 164 -7.53 -15.31 7.37
C ASP A 164 -7.27 -13.88 7.87
N PHE A 165 -7.54 -12.92 7.01
CA PHE A 165 -7.36 -11.46 7.17
C PHE A 165 -5.91 -10.95 7.20
N GLU A 166 -4.90 -11.82 7.24
CA GLU A 166 -3.50 -11.41 7.21
C GLU A 166 -3.05 -10.95 5.81
N GLY A 167 -2.05 -10.07 5.75
CA GLY A 167 -1.47 -9.60 4.50
C GLY A 167 -0.04 -9.10 4.67
N GLU A 168 0.69 -9.01 3.56
CA GLU A 168 2.03 -8.38 3.54
C GLU A 168 1.89 -6.89 3.25
N TYR A 169 2.26 -6.06 4.21
CA TYR A 169 2.13 -4.60 4.15
C TYR A 169 3.45 -3.98 3.70
N PHE A 170 3.49 -3.42 2.49
CA PHE A 170 4.65 -2.66 2.01
C PHE A 170 4.39 -1.17 2.20
N GLY A 171 5.17 -0.52 3.06
CA GLY A 171 5.07 0.91 3.35
C GLY A 171 6.13 1.72 2.64
N TYR A 172 5.75 2.89 2.11
CA TYR A 172 6.67 3.89 1.57
C TYR A 172 6.89 5.01 2.59
N PHE A 173 8.13 5.20 3.01
CA PHE A 173 8.57 6.20 3.97
C PHE A 173 9.29 7.35 3.27
N ASP A 174 9.01 8.56 3.73
CA ASP A 174 9.86 9.70 3.45
C ASP A 174 11.13 9.62 4.29
N LYS A 175 12.25 9.19 3.68
CA LYS A 175 13.56 9.14 4.33
C LYS A 175 14.43 10.28 3.85
N HIS A 176 14.19 11.47 4.40
CA HIS A 176 15.14 12.57 4.33
C HIS A 176 16.15 12.47 5.48
N ASP A 177 17.44 12.62 5.17
CA ASP A 177 18.51 12.59 6.18
C ASP A 177 18.22 13.64 7.27
N GLY A 178 18.00 13.18 8.51
CA GLY A 178 17.77 14.03 9.68
C GLY A 178 16.31 14.29 10.09
N HIS A 179 15.32 13.73 9.39
CA HIS A 179 13.90 13.84 9.76
C HIS A 179 13.31 12.51 10.26
N LEU A 180 12.22 12.60 11.05
CA LEU A 180 11.43 11.45 11.47
C LEU A 180 10.85 10.76 10.23
N GLU A 181 11.06 9.46 10.12
CA GLU A 181 10.52 8.64 9.03
C GLU A 181 8.98 8.72 9.05
N ARG A 182 8.39 9.31 8.00
CA ARG A 182 6.93 9.41 7.86
C ARG A 182 6.46 8.45 6.78
N LEU A 183 5.46 7.63 7.09
CA LEU A 183 4.77 6.82 6.10
C LEU A 183 3.92 7.71 5.19
N LEU A 184 4.12 7.63 3.87
CA LEU A 184 3.37 8.37 2.84
C LEU A 184 2.45 7.47 2.01
N GLY A 185 2.56 6.15 2.17
CA GLY A 185 1.81 5.21 1.37
C GLY A 185 1.96 3.79 1.85
N VAL A 186 0.94 2.97 1.59
CA VAL A 186 0.97 1.53 1.85
C VAL A 186 0.26 0.78 0.72
N ILE A 187 0.82 -0.37 0.32
CA ILE A 187 0.17 -1.35 -0.53
C ILE A 187 0.25 -2.72 0.15
N ILE A 188 -0.86 -3.44 0.20
CA ILE A 188 -1.01 -4.68 0.96
C ILE A 188 -1.44 -5.79 0.01
N HIS A 189 -0.84 -6.97 0.13
CA HIS A 189 -1.30 -8.18 -0.54
C HIS A 189 -1.79 -9.22 0.48
N TYR A 190 -3.11 -9.40 0.56
CA TYR A 190 -3.78 -10.25 1.54
C TYR A 190 -3.72 -11.74 1.19
N TRP A 191 -3.98 -12.57 2.21
CA TRP A 191 -4.04 -14.04 2.17
C TRP A 191 -4.88 -14.61 1.00
N ASN A 192 -6.00 -13.96 0.68
CA ASN A 192 -6.92 -14.39 -0.39
C ASN A 192 -6.57 -13.80 -1.77
N GLY A 193 -5.39 -13.20 -1.92
CA GLY A 193 -4.92 -12.65 -3.18
C GLY A 193 -5.42 -11.23 -3.49
N ASN A 194 -6.24 -10.63 -2.62
CA ASN A 194 -6.66 -9.24 -2.83
C ASN A 194 -5.53 -8.26 -2.53
N VAL A 195 -5.42 -7.22 -3.34
CA VAL A 195 -4.49 -6.11 -3.14
C VAL A 195 -5.27 -4.87 -2.73
N MET A 196 -4.83 -4.21 -1.67
CA MET A 196 -5.39 -2.93 -1.22
C MET A 196 -4.31 -1.87 -1.10
N MET A 197 -4.68 -0.60 -1.25
CA MET A 197 -3.71 0.49 -1.25
C MET A 197 -4.30 1.78 -0.69
N HIS A 198 -3.40 2.62 -0.16
CA HIS A 198 -3.63 4.05 0.03
C HIS A 198 -2.28 4.77 0.01
N ALA A 199 -2.13 5.78 -0.84
CA ALA A 199 -0.97 6.66 -0.93
C ALA A 199 -1.40 8.15 -0.93
N GLU A 200 -0.56 9.02 -0.39
CA GLU A 200 -0.79 10.48 -0.39
C GLU A 200 -0.70 11.09 -1.78
N ASP A 201 0.12 10.53 -2.67
CA ASP A 201 0.29 10.99 -4.03
C ASP A 201 0.56 9.86 -5.03
N HIS A 202 0.54 10.24 -6.31
CA HIS A 202 0.68 9.33 -7.44
C HIS A 202 2.08 8.71 -7.56
N ASP A 203 3.13 9.45 -7.26
CA ASP A 203 4.51 8.99 -7.40
C ASP A 203 4.86 7.98 -6.31
N VAL A 204 4.35 8.18 -5.10
CA VAL A 204 4.43 7.20 -4.00
C VAL A 204 3.72 5.90 -4.41
N LEU A 205 2.50 6.00 -4.94
CA LEU A 205 1.74 4.84 -5.40
C LEU A 205 2.48 4.09 -6.51
N GLU A 206 3.03 4.79 -7.50
CA GLU A 206 3.79 4.18 -8.60
C GLU A 206 4.96 3.33 -8.08
N LYS A 207 5.73 3.87 -7.12
CA LYS A 207 6.86 3.15 -6.51
C LYS A 207 6.41 1.93 -5.74
N LEU A 208 5.30 2.02 -5.00
CA LEU A 208 4.70 0.90 -4.28
C LEU A 208 4.22 -0.20 -5.23
N ILE A 209 3.58 0.15 -6.34
CA ILE A 209 3.14 -0.83 -7.35
C ILE A 209 4.33 -1.54 -7.98
N LEU A 210 5.39 -0.80 -8.36
CA LEU A 210 6.61 -1.39 -8.93
C LEU A 210 7.30 -2.33 -7.93
N HIS A 211 7.31 -1.98 -6.65
CA HIS A 211 7.82 -2.85 -5.60
C HIS A 211 6.97 -4.11 -5.44
N LEU A 212 5.65 -3.97 -5.33
CA LEU A 212 4.73 -5.10 -5.23
C LEU A 212 4.91 -6.06 -6.42
N LYS A 213 4.91 -5.55 -7.66
CA LYS A 213 5.06 -6.35 -8.87
C LYS A 213 6.35 -7.20 -8.88
N LYS A 214 7.43 -6.71 -8.27
CA LYS A 214 8.71 -7.45 -8.16
C LYS A 214 8.72 -8.50 -7.07
N ASN A 215 7.89 -8.36 -6.04
CA ASN A 215 7.92 -9.19 -4.83
C ASN A 215 6.67 -10.06 -4.66
N ILE A 216 5.68 -9.93 -5.54
CA ILE A 216 4.45 -10.69 -5.47
C ILE A 216 4.71 -12.17 -5.78
N SER A 217 4.31 -13.04 -4.86
CA SER A 217 4.50 -14.50 -4.98
C SER A 217 3.19 -15.27 -5.05
N ARG A 218 2.08 -14.67 -4.60
CA ARG A 218 0.75 -15.27 -4.62
C ARG A 218 -0.07 -14.72 -5.78
N SER A 219 -1.13 -15.42 -6.16
CA SER A 219 -2.06 -14.93 -7.18
C SER A 219 -2.72 -13.62 -6.75
N VAL A 220 -3.03 -12.76 -7.72
CA VAL A 220 -3.90 -11.60 -7.53
C VAL A 220 -5.33 -12.02 -7.80
N ALA A 221 -6.22 -11.83 -6.83
CA ALA A 221 -7.65 -12.14 -6.94
C ALA A 221 -8.50 -10.89 -7.18
N GLY A 222 -8.03 -9.73 -6.74
CA GLY A 222 -8.80 -8.49 -6.82
C GLY A 222 -8.03 -7.27 -6.34
N ILE A 223 -8.54 -6.10 -6.68
CA ILE A 223 -7.99 -4.79 -6.30
C ILE A 223 -9.10 -3.99 -5.61
N LEU A 224 -8.86 -3.55 -4.37
CA LEU A 224 -9.84 -2.78 -3.59
C LEU A 224 -9.18 -1.52 -3.01
N GLY A 225 -9.84 -0.37 -3.11
CA GLY A 225 -9.30 0.88 -2.56
C GLY A 225 -9.97 2.14 -3.14
N PRO A 226 -9.44 3.33 -2.82
CA PRO A 226 -9.88 4.58 -3.44
C PRO A 226 -9.88 4.45 -4.97
N ASN A 227 -10.97 4.84 -5.63
CA ASN A 227 -11.20 4.47 -7.05
C ASN A 227 -10.03 4.84 -7.98
N ILE A 228 -9.51 6.07 -7.86
CA ILE A 228 -8.41 6.56 -8.71
C ILE A 228 -7.13 5.73 -8.51
N GLN A 229 -6.84 5.38 -7.25
CA GLN A 229 -5.65 4.59 -6.93
C GLN A 229 -5.82 3.14 -7.40
N ALA A 230 -6.98 2.53 -7.14
CA ALA A 230 -7.29 1.16 -7.56
C ALA A 230 -7.26 1.01 -9.10
N GLU A 231 -7.83 1.95 -9.86
CA GLU A 231 -7.73 1.96 -11.33
C GLU A 231 -6.28 2.00 -11.81
N HIS A 232 -5.45 2.82 -11.16
CA HIS A 232 -4.04 2.91 -11.48
C HIS A 232 -3.30 1.60 -11.20
N VAL A 233 -3.57 0.96 -10.04
CA VAL A 233 -3.04 -0.37 -9.72
C VAL A 233 -3.48 -1.39 -10.77
N ILE A 234 -4.76 -1.47 -11.12
CA ILE A 234 -5.30 -2.40 -12.15
C ILE A 234 -4.54 -2.24 -13.47
N LYS A 235 -4.35 -0.98 -13.92
CA LYS A 235 -3.63 -0.67 -15.16
C LYS A 235 -2.17 -1.10 -15.10
N LYS A 236 -1.46 -0.73 -14.04
CA LYS A 236 -0.01 -0.99 -13.90
C LYS A 236 0.32 -2.45 -13.65
N LEU A 237 -0.63 -3.17 -13.06
CA LEU A 237 -0.56 -4.62 -12.91
C LEU A 237 -1.00 -5.38 -14.18
N GLY A 238 -1.41 -4.69 -15.26
CA GLY A 238 -1.76 -5.34 -16.52
C GLY A 238 -3.10 -6.08 -16.51
N LEU A 239 -3.99 -5.78 -15.56
CA LEU A 239 -5.21 -6.56 -15.32
C LEU A 239 -6.38 -6.13 -16.20
N LEU A 240 -6.27 -5.03 -16.97
CA LEU A 240 -7.38 -4.45 -17.74
C LEU A 240 -8.00 -5.41 -18.79
N GLY A 241 -7.22 -6.35 -19.31
CA GLY A 241 -7.67 -7.30 -20.33
C GLY A 241 -8.29 -8.59 -19.77
N LEU A 242 -8.36 -8.75 -18.45
CA LEU A 242 -8.86 -9.95 -17.81
C LEU A 242 -10.38 -9.88 -17.58
N SER A 243 -11.00 -11.05 -17.36
CA SER A 243 -12.40 -11.12 -16.97
C SER A 243 -12.57 -10.79 -15.49
N PHE A 244 -13.58 -9.96 -15.20
CA PHE A 244 -13.93 -9.53 -13.84
C PHE A 244 -15.27 -10.12 -13.44
N GLY A 245 -15.34 -10.72 -12.24
CA GLY A 245 -16.63 -11.06 -11.63
C GLY A 245 -17.36 -9.79 -11.17
N ILE A 246 -16.62 -8.83 -10.63
CA ILE A 246 -17.09 -7.47 -10.35
C ILE A 246 -15.97 -6.46 -10.62
N ASN A 247 -16.35 -5.31 -11.18
CA ASN A 247 -15.46 -4.16 -11.37
C ASN A 247 -16.26 -2.86 -11.19
N SER A 248 -16.67 -2.58 -9.95
CA SER A 248 -17.56 -1.47 -9.60
C SER A 248 -16.79 -0.24 -9.10
N ASN A 249 -17.31 0.95 -9.42
CA ASN A 249 -16.89 2.22 -8.85
C ASN A 249 -18.01 2.75 -7.94
N GLU A 250 -17.98 2.31 -6.69
CA GLU A 250 -19.00 2.63 -5.71
C GLU A 250 -18.78 4.02 -5.12
N GLY A 251 -19.87 4.71 -4.80
CA GLY A 251 -19.79 5.93 -4.00
C GLY A 251 -19.47 5.58 -2.55
N LEU A 252 -18.52 6.30 -1.96
CA LEU A 252 -18.25 6.26 -0.53
C LEU A 252 -19.05 7.36 0.15
N TYR A 253 -19.90 6.97 1.10
CA TYR A 253 -20.79 7.86 1.82
C TYR A 253 -20.49 7.85 3.32
N GLU A 254 -20.54 9.02 3.95
CA GLU A 254 -20.36 9.19 5.40
C GLU A 254 -21.53 9.96 6.02
N ILE A 255 -21.87 9.62 7.27
CA ILE A 255 -22.76 10.39 8.14
C ILE A 255 -22.13 10.59 9.53
N ASN A 256 -22.24 11.80 10.07
CA ASN A 256 -22.09 12.03 11.51
C ASN A 256 -23.42 11.67 12.18
N LEU A 257 -23.44 10.64 13.04
CA LEU A 257 -24.67 10.10 13.62
C LEU A 257 -25.38 11.07 14.56
N GLU A 258 -24.71 12.10 15.07
CA GLU A 258 -25.37 13.17 15.84
C GLU A 258 -26.52 13.83 15.05
N ALA A 259 -26.37 13.93 13.73
CA ALA A 259 -27.35 14.51 12.82
C ALA A 259 -28.52 13.57 12.49
N LEU A 260 -28.51 12.32 12.94
CA LEU A 260 -29.59 11.36 12.66
C LEU A 260 -30.86 11.78 13.41
N ASN A 261 -31.98 11.84 12.70
CA ASN A 261 -33.29 12.14 13.29
C ASN A 261 -33.69 11.07 14.33
N GLU A 262 -34.65 11.42 15.19
CA GLU A 262 -35.27 10.44 16.07
C GLU A 262 -35.90 9.30 15.28
N LEU A 263 -35.78 8.09 15.82
CA LEU A 263 -36.29 6.88 15.21
C LEU A 263 -37.61 6.49 15.85
N SER A 264 -38.64 6.33 15.02
CA SER A 264 -39.91 5.70 15.41
C SER A 264 -40.03 4.34 14.73
N MET A 265 -40.22 3.29 15.54
CA MET A 265 -40.42 1.92 15.06
C MET A 265 -41.92 1.57 15.10
N PRO A 266 -42.50 1.08 13.99
CA PRO A 266 -43.86 0.52 14.00
C PRO A 266 -44.01 -0.61 15.03
N SER A 267 -45.21 -0.77 15.60
CA SER A 267 -45.46 -1.77 16.66
C SER A 267 -45.40 -3.22 16.17
N ASN A 268 -45.60 -3.44 14.87
CA ASN A 268 -45.57 -4.77 14.23
C ASN A 268 -44.20 -5.15 13.68
N VAL A 269 -43.16 -4.35 13.97
CA VAL A 269 -41.79 -4.70 13.62
C VAL A 269 -40.90 -4.83 14.85
N GLN A 270 -39.92 -5.72 14.75
CA GLN A 270 -38.92 -5.95 15.78
C GLN A 270 -37.54 -6.04 15.15
N VAL A 271 -36.51 -5.54 15.83
CA VAL A 271 -35.12 -5.80 15.43
C VAL A 271 -34.50 -6.78 16.41
N VAL A 272 -33.90 -7.85 15.88
CA VAL A 272 -33.24 -8.91 16.65
C VAL A 272 -31.80 -9.09 16.18
N SER A 273 -30.96 -9.71 17.02
CA SER A 273 -29.68 -10.23 16.55
C SER A 273 -29.90 -11.33 15.51
N ALA A 274 -29.06 -11.35 14.48
CA ALA A 274 -29.02 -12.42 13.49
C ALA A 274 -28.82 -13.82 14.12
N GLN A 275 -28.22 -13.92 15.31
CA GLN A 275 -28.06 -15.20 16.02
C GLN A 275 -29.41 -15.80 16.48
N ASN A 276 -30.46 -14.97 16.58
CA ASN A 276 -31.80 -15.39 16.97
C ASN A 276 -32.69 -15.76 15.76
N VAL A 277 -32.12 -15.74 14.55
CA VAL A 277 -32.84 -16.05 13.30
C VAL A 277 -32.30 -17.38 12.75
N PRO A 278 -33.15 -18.25 12.17
CA PRO A 278 -32.70 -19.50 11.57
C PRO A 278 -31.56 -19.27 10.57
N LYS A 279 -30.42 -19.90 10.85
CA LYS A 279 -29.16 -19.70 10.12
C LYS A 279 -29.26 -20.00 8.63
N ASN A 280 -30.09 -20.96 8.23
CA ASN A 280 -30.32 -21.31 6.83
C ASN A 280 -30.92 -20.14 6.03
N ILE A 281 -31.83 -19.36 6.62
CA ILE A 281 -32.40 -18.17 5.98
C ILE A 281 -31.31 -17.14 5.68
N LEU A 282 -30.44 -16.90 6.67
CA LEU A 282 -29.37 -15.92 6.54
C LEU A 282 -28.31 -16.35 5.52
N ILE A 283 -27.93 -17.62 5.49
CA ILE A 283 -27.01 -18.15 4.48
C ILE A 283 -27.59 -18.00 3.08
N GLU A 284 -28.88 -18.32 2.88
CA GLU A 284 -29.55 -18.20 1.57
C GLU A 284 -29.60 -16.74 1.09
N TRP A 285 -29.93 -15.81 1.97
CA TRP A 285 -29.92 -14.38 1.67
C TRP A 285 -28.54 -13.90 1.23
N MET A 286 -27.50 -14.39 1.90
CA MET A 286 -26.14 -13.95 1.62
C MET A 286 -25.52 -14.62 0.40
N LYS A 287 -25.87 -15.88 0.11
CA LYS A 287 -25.61 -16.48 -1.19
C LYS A 287 -26.24 -15.66 -2.32
N SER A 288 -27.49 -15.23 -2.12
CA SER A 288 -28.19 -14.40 -3.09
C SER A 288 -27.50 -13.04 -3.27
N TYR A 289 -27.01 -12.44 -2.18
CA TYR A 289 -26.22 -11.21 -2.24
C TYR A 289 -24.91 -11.40 -3.01
N ASP A 290 -24.13 -12.46 -2.72
CA ASP A 290 -22.84 -12.67 -3.39
C ASP A 290 -23.02 -12.88 -4.91
N ILE A 291 -24.10 -13.55 -5.32
CA ILE A 291 -24.43 -13.71 -6.75
C ILE A 291 -24.92 -12.38 -7.36
N GLU A 292 -25.90 -11.71 -6.74
CA GLU A 292 -26.54 -10.52 -7.31
C GLU A 292 -25.64 -9.28 -7.28
N ALA A 293 -24.91 -9.08 -6.18
CA ALA A 293 -24.15 -7.86 -5.93
C ALA A 293 -22.65 -8.01 -6.18
N LEU A 294 -22.06 -9.20 -5.97
CA LEU A 294 -20.61 -9.41 -6.14
C LEU A 294 -20.25 -10.20 -7.41
N GLY A 295 -21.24 -10.65 -8.18
CA GLY A 295 -21.01 -11.39 -9.42
C GLY A 295 -20.41 -12.79 -9.21
N ALA A 296 -20.62 -13.39 -8.03
CA ALA A 296 -20.13 -14.73 -7.74
C ALA A 296 -20.79 -15.78 -8.65
N LEU A 297 -20.01 -16.77 -9.10
CA LEU A 297 -20.53 -17.90 -9.87
C LEU A 297 -21.44 -18.77 -9.01
N ASN A 298 -22.56 -19.21 -9.57
CA ASN A 298 -23.49 -20.09 -8.87
C ASN A 298 -23.10 -21.56 -9.09
N ASP A 299 -22.05 -22.01 -8.40
CA ASP A 299 -21.57 -23.40 -8.41
C ASP A 299 -21.38 -24.00 -6.99
N GLU A 300 -21.19 -25.32 -6.90
CA GLU A 300 -21.05 -26.04 -5.62
C GLU A 300 -19.81 -25.62 -4.81
N THR A 301 -18.79 -25.05 -5.46
CA THR A 301 -17.55 -24.61 -4.79
C THR A 301 -17.77 -23.29 -4.07
N VAL A 302 -18.44 -22.35 -4.74
CA VAL A 302 -18.82 -21.06 -4.16
C VAL A 302 -19.81 -21.26 -3.02
N GLU A 303 -20.76 -22.18 -3.12
CA GLU A 303 -21.74 -22.43 -2.06
C GLU A 303 -21.10 -22.80 -0.72
N LYS A 304 -20.08 -23.66 -0.71
CA LYS A 304 -19.34 -24.01 0.51
C LYS A 304 -18.57 -22.81 1.07
N GLN A 305 -17.90 -22.05 0.21
CA GLN A 305 -17.12 -20.88 0.62
C GLN A 305 -17.99 -19.78 1.23
N VAL A 306 -19.14 -19.47 0.60
CA VAL A 306 -20.14 -18.54 1.11
C VAL A 306 -20.64 -19.01 2.47
N GLN A 307 -20.97 -20.29 2.59
CA GLN A 307 -21.45 -20.85 3.85
C GLN A 307 -20.40 -20.73 4.97
N GLU A 308 -19.14 -21.08 4.71
CA GLU A 308 -18.04 -20.97 5.68
C GLU A 308 -17.80 -19.52 6.11
N HIS A 309 -17.73 -18.59 5.16
CA HIS A 309 -17.56 -17.16 5.43
C HIS A 309 -18.71 -16.62 6.31
N TRP A 310 -19.96 -16.93 5.95
CA TRP A 310 -21.12 -16.46 6.70
C TRP A 310 -21.29 -17.17 8.05
N ASN A 311 -20.81 -18.42 8.18
CA ASN A 311 -20.74 -19.08 9.48
C ASN A 311 -19.84 -18.31 10.45
N LEU A 312 -18.65 -17.90 10.00
CA LEU A 312 -17.72 -17.11 10.81
C LEU A 312 -18.30 -15.73 11.14
N ARG A 313 -18.99 -15.09 10.19
CA ARG A 313 -19.64 -13.80 10.42
C ARG A 313 -20.73 -13.88 11.49
N LEU A 314 -21.60 -14.88 11.42
CA LEU A 314 -22.68 -15.06 12.40
C LEU A 314 -22.17 -15.31 13.83
N GLN A 315 -20.92 -15.79 14.00
CA GLN A 315 -20.28 -15.90 15.31
C GLN A 315 -19.90 -14.53 15.92
N LYS A 316 -19.62 -13.51 15.09
CA LYS A 316 -19.19 -12.17 15.53
C LYS A 316 -20.32 -11.34 16.17
N ASN A 317 -21.58 -11.78 16.04
CA ASN A 317 -22.78 -11.10 16.56
C ASN A 317 -22.86 -9.61 16.19
N ASP A 318 -22.49 -9.29 14.95
CA ASP A 318 -22.39 -7.94 14.40
C ASP A 318 -23.50 -7.64 13.38
N SER A 319 -24.57 -8.43 13.42
CA SER A 319 -25.59 -8.50 12.39
C SER A 319 -26.99 -8.37 13.00
N LEU A 320 -27.80 -7.46 12.45
CA LEU A 320 -29.17 -7.18 12.90
C LEU A 320 -30.18 -7.60 11.82
N VAL A 321 -31.30 -8.16 12.24
CA VAL A 321 -32.40 -8.58 11.36
C VAL A 321 -33.68 -7.87 11.75
N LEU A 322 -34.41 -7.35 10.77
CA LEU A 322 -35.76 -6.83 10.96
C LEU A 322 -36.78 -7.95 10.78
N LEU A 323 -37.66 -8.11 11.76
CA LEU A 323 -38.82 -8.97 11.72
C LEU A 323 -40.08 -8.13 11.49
N LEU A 324 -40.98 -8.59 10.62
CA LEU A 324 -42.35 -8.13 10.48
C LEU A 324 -43.26 -9.26 10.93
N ASP A 325 -44.02 -9.07 12.02
CA ASP A 325 -44.88 -10.11 12.58
C ASP A 325 -44.13 -11.48 12.67
N GLU A 326 -42.95 -11.46 13.31
CA GLU A 326 -42.00 -12.58 13.48
C GLU A 326 -41.28 -13.07 12.20
N THR A 327 -41.67 -12.59 11.01
CA THR A 327 -41.05 -12.99 9.74
C THR A 327 -39.81 -12.15 9.43
N PRO A 328 -38.63 -12.75 9.18
CA PRO A 328 -37.44 -12.01 8.74
C PRO A 328 -37.66 -11.33 7.39
N VAL A 329 -37.42 -10.00 7.32
CA VAL A 329 -37.65 -9.22 6.10
C VAL A 329 -36.46 -8.38 5.63
N ALA A 330 -35.45 -8.16 6.48
CA ALA A 330 -34.22 -7.45 6.09
C ALA A 330 -33.05 -7.79 7.02
N LEU A 331 -31.82 -7.68 6.50
CA LEU A 331 -30.56 -7.87 7.23
C LEU A 331 -29.69 -6.62 7.10
N SER A 332 -29.04 -6.22 8.18
CA SER A 332 -28.08 -5.11 8.23
C SER A 332 -26.92 -5.49 9.14
N PRO A 333 -25.80 -5.95 8.56
CA PRO A 333 -24.61 -6.29 9.30
C PRO A 333 -23.57 -5.16 9.25
N PHE A 334 -22.59 -5.22 10.17
CA PHE A 334 -21.42 -4.35 10.12
C PHE A 334 -20.28 -5.07 9.43
N ASN A 335 -19.65 -4.45 8.43
CA ASN A 335 -18.40 -4.95 7.85
C ASN A 335 -17.21 -4.68 8.78
N ALA A 336 -17.24 -3.55 9.48
CA ALA A 336 -16.20 -3.16 10.42
C ALA A 336 -16.75 -2.25 11.53
N ARG A 337 -16.18 -2.37 12.74
CA ARG A 337 -16.61 -1.60 13.91
C ARG A 337 -15.41 -1.13 14.74
N PHE A 338 -15.23 0.19 14.78
CA PHE A 338 -14.25 0.89 15.61
C PHE A 338 -14.93 1.69 16.72
N ALA A 339 -14.10 2.31 17.58
CA ALA A 339 -14.58 3.16 18.66
C ALA A 339 -15.30 4.40 18.11
N ASP A 340 -14.81 4.97 17.02
CA ASP A 340 -15.24 6.24 16.43
C ASP A 340 -16.03 6.09 15.12
N MET A 341 -15.92 4.95 14.43
CA MET A 341 -16.54 4.74 13.12
C MET A 341 -17.05 3.30 12.94
N VAL A 342 -18.14 3.15 12.19
CA VAL A 342 -18.65 1.85 11.73
C VAL A 342 -18.80 1.85 10.22
N GLN A 343 -18.62 0.69 9.59
CA GLN A 343 -19.00 0.47 8.21
C GLN A 343 -20.19 -0.48 8.18
N VAL A 344 -21.31 -0.01 7.64
CA VAL A 344 -22.53 -0.81 7.50
C VAL A 344 -22.53 -1.48 6.13
N GLY A 345 -22.90 -2.76 6.10
CA GLY A 345 -23.08 -3.52 4.88
C GLY A 345 -22.65 -4.98 5.03
N PRO A 346 -23.11 -5.86 4.12
CA PRO A 346 -24.12 -5.58 3.09
C PRO A 346 -25.55 -5.50 3.65
N VAL A 347 -26.30 -4.45 3.31
CA VAL A 347 -27.72 -4.37 3.67
C VAL A 347 -28.52 -5.17 2.65
N TRP A 348 -29.34 -6.10 3.13
CA TRP A 348 -30.10 -6.99 2.25
C TRP A 348 -31.59 -6.97 2.57
N THR A 349 -32.40 -7.04 1.51
CA THR A 349 -33.84 -7.26 1.59
C THR A 349 -34.21 -8.28 0.51
N PRO A 350 -34.78 -9.43 0.87
CA PRO A 350 -35.21 -10.45 -0.10
C PRO A 350 -36.18 -9.87 -1.13
N PRO A 351 -36.14 -10.35 -2.39
CA PRO A 351 -36.94 -9.79 -3.49
C PRO A 351 -38.42 -9.53 -3.16
N GLU A 352 -39.08 -10.46 -2.46
CA GLU A 352 -40.48 -10.41 -2.05
C GLU A 352 -40.82 -9.30 -1.02
N TYR A 353 -39.79 -8.75 -0.36
CA TYR A 353 -39.90 -7.69 0.64
C TYR A 353 -39.31 -6.34 0.19
N ARG A 354 -38.74 -6.25 -1.04
CA ARG A 354 -38.18 -5.00 -1.59
C ARG A 354 -39.26 -3.94 -1.79
N ASN A 355 -38.84 -2.68 -1.86
CA ASN A 355 -39.70 -1.49 -2.05
C ASN A 355 -40.76 -1.24 -0.95
N LYS A 356 -40.69 -1.94 0.19
CA LYS A 356 -41.57 -1.74 1.37
C LYS A 356 -40.95 -0.89 2.48
N GLY A 357 -39.71 -0.43 2.30
CA GLY A 357 -39.01 0.44 3.25
C GLY A 357 -38.26 -0.28 4.38
N PHE A 358 -38.22 -1.61 4.40
CA PHE A 358 -37.57 -2.40 5.45
C PHE A 358 -36.07 -2.16 5.57
N ALA A 359 -35.32 -2.15 4.46
CA ALA A 359 -33.89 -1.80 4.47
C ALA A 359 -33.64 -0.43 5.14
N ARG A 360 -34.42 0.58 4.75
CA ARG A 360 -34.32 1.94 5.32
C ARG A 360 -34.60 1.95 6.82
N LEU A 361 -35.65 1.24 7.26
CA LEU A 361 -36.04 1.18 8.66
C LEU A 361 -34.97 0.47 9.51
N LEU A 362 -34.49 -0.69 9.05
CA LEU A 362 -33.45 -1.45 9.72
C LEU A 362 -32.13 -0.68 9.76
N LEU A 363 -31.77 0.01 8.67
CA LEU A 363 -30.58 0.84 8.63
C LEU A 363 -30.69 2.02 9.59
N ALA A 364 -31.83 2.72 9.61
CA ALA A 364 -32.08 3.80 10.57
C ALA A 364 -31.96 3.31 12.02
N TYR A 365 -32.51 2.13 12.33
CA TYR A 365 -32.33 1.48 13.64
C TYR A 365 -30.86 1.19 13.95
N THR A 366 -30.15 0.56 13.02
CA THR A 366 -28.73 0.20 13.16
C THR A 366 -27.88 1.43 13.46
N LEU A 367 -28.09 2.51 12.72
CA LEU A 367 -27.38 3.78 12.89
C LEU A 367 -27.76 4.47 14.20
N TYR A 368 -29.02 4.40 14.62
CA TYR A 368 -29.47 4.95 15.89
C TYR A 368 -28.80 4.26 17.10
N GLN A 369 -28.59 2.94 17.04
CA GLN A 369 -27.86 2.22 18.09
C GLN A 369 -26.39 2.65 18.20
N GLU A 370 -25.76 3.01 17.08
CA GLU A 370 -24.38 3.51 17.07
C GLU A 370 -24.29 5.02 17.37
N LYS A 371 -25.36 5.79 17.12
CA LYS A 371 -25.47 7.20 17.52
C LYS A 371 -25.26 7.36 19.03
N LEU A 372 -25.85 6.49 19.82
CA LEU A 372 -25.72 6.48 21.29
C LEU A 372 -24.27 6.31 21.77
N LYS A 373 -23.36 5.91 20.87
CA LYS A 373 -21.94 5.69 21.13
C LYS A 373 -21.05 6.79 20.52
N GLY A 374 -21.63 7.84 19.95
CA GLY A 374 -20.90 9.01 19.41
C GLY A 374 -20.12 8.74 18.13
N LYS A 375 -20.56 7.81 17.29
CA LYS A 375 -19.80 7.36 16.12
C LYS A 375 -20.17 8.08 14.83
N LYS A 376 -19.30 7.95 13.83
CA LYS A 376 -19.62 8.11 12.42
C LYS A 376 -20.01 6.77 11.80
N ALA A 377 -20.72 6.81 10.67
CA ALA A 377 -20.95 5.63 9.87
C ALA A 377 -20.59 5.88 8.41
N ILE A 378 -20.03 4.85 7.76
CA ILE A 378 -19.75 4.85 6.33
C ILE A 378 -20.40 3.64 5.64
N LEU A 379 -20.56 3.74 4.33
CA LEU A 379 -20.97 2.65 3.45
C LEU A 379 -20.48 2.90 2.02
N PHE A 380 -20.51 1.84 1.21
CA PHE A 380 -20.26 1.90 -0.23
C PHE A 380 -21.53 1.51 -0.99
N THR A 381 -21.84 2.21 -2.08
CA THR A 381 -22.89 1.81 -3.03
C THR A 381 -22.77 2.59 -4.33
N ASP A 382 -23.08 1.96 -5.46
CA ASP A 382 -23.42 2.61 -6.72
C ASP A 382 -24.91 2.42 -7.10
N ASN A 383 -25.68 1.70 -6.29
CA ASN A 383 -27.08 1.40 -6.55
C ASN A 383 -27.97 2.66 -6.39
N PRO A 384 -28.61 3.16 -7.46
CA PRO A 384 -29.41 4.38 -7.40
C PRO A 384 -30.57 4.34 -6.40
N ALA A 385 -31.14 3.15 -6.12
CA ALA A 385 -32.21 3.00 -5.15
C ALA A 385 -31.69 3.17 -3.71
N GLU A 386 -30.54 2.58 -3.41
CA GLU A 386 -29.87 2.69 -2.12
C GLU A 386 -29.36 4.11 -1.86
N ILE A 387 -28.77 4.75 -2.87
CA ILE A 387 -28.29 6.13 -2.78
C ILE A 387 -29.41 7.06 -2.29
N LYS A 388 -30.63 6.94 -2.83
CA LYS A 388 -31.78 7.74 -2.37
C LYS A 388 -32.09 7.50 -0.89
N VAL A 389 -32.01 6.26 -0.42
CA VAL A 389 -32.23 5.90 0.99
C VAL A 389 -31.15 6.53 1.88
N TYR A 390 -29.88 6.40 1.49
CA TYR A 390 -28.77 6.90 2.29
C TYR A 390 -28.77 8.44 2.36
N LEU A 391 -28.99 9.12 1.24
CA LEU A 391 -29.12 10.58 1.22
C LEU A 391 -30.29 11.07 2.08
N ALA A 392 -31.42 10.36 2.06
CA ALA A 392 -32.58 10.69 2.91
C ALA A 392 -32.33 10.49 4.41
N LEU A 393 -31.42 9.57 4.78
CA LEU A 393 -30.98 9.36 6.15
C LEU A 393 -29.92 10.38 6.61
N GLY A 394 -29.38 11.19 5.69
CA GLY A 394 -28.40 12.23 5.99
C GLY A 394 -26.95 11.87 5.63
N PHE A 395 -26.71 10.75 4.96
CA PHE A 395 -25.39 10.45 4.41
C PHE A 395 -25.00 11.48 3.33
N LYS A 396 -23.71 11.75 3.23
CA LYS A 396 -23.10 12.59 2.21
C LYS A 396 -22.04 11.78 1.47
N LYS A 397 -21.99 11.90 0.14
CA LYS A 397 -20.92 11.30 -0.65
C LYS A 397 -19.62 12.06 -0.35
N ILE A 398 -18.58 11.35 0.09
CA ILE A 398 -17.27 11.92 0.40
C ILE A 398 -16.17 11.43 -0.57
N GLY A 399 -16.46 10.41 -1.36
CA GLY A 399 -15.50 9.88 -2.33
C GLY A 399 -16.06 8.73 -3.14
N ASN A 400 -15.15 7.94 -3.71
CA ASN A 400 -15.45 6.77 -4.49
C ASN A 400 -14.48 5.64 -4.10
N TYR A 401 -15.02 4.43 -4.00
CA TYR A 401 -14.29 3.22 -3.64
C TYR A 401 -14.48 2.19 -4.74
N ARG A 402 -13.40 1.57 -5.19
CA ARG A 402 -13.45 0.53 -6.21
C ARG A 402 -13.42 -0.84 -5.57
N LEU A 403 -14.33 -1.69 -5.99
CA LEU A 403 -14.38 -3.11 -5.66
C LEU A 403 -14.18 -3.89 -6.96
N THR A 404 -13.00 -4.48 -7.11
CA THR A 404 -12.66 -5.26 -8.29
C THR A 404 -12.24 -6.65 -7.88
N LEU A 405 -12.96 -7.66 -8.35
CA LEU A 405 -12.63 -9.08 -8.20
C LEU A 405 -12.54 -9.70 -9.59
N LEU A 406 -11.45 -10.42 -9.85
CA LEU A 406 -11.26 -11.19 -11.07
C LEU A 406 -12.15 -12.43 -11.03
N GLU A 407 -12.63 -12.90 -12.19
CA GLU A 407 -13.36 -14.18 -12.26
C GLU A 407 -12.49 -15.35 -11.79
N LYS A 408 -11.17 -15.25 -12.04
CA LYS A 408 -10.17 -16.21 -11.58
C LYS A 408 -8.92 -15.47 -11.10
N PRO A 409 -8.34 -15.85 -9.95
CA PRO A 409 -7.06 -15.32 -9.53
C PRO A 409 -5.96 -15.63 -10.56
N VAL A 410 -5.04 -14.70 -10.75
CA VAL A 410 -3.97 -14.78 -11.77
C VAL A 410 -2.59 -14.75 -11.13
N GLN A 411 -1.65 -15.58 -11.63
CA GLN A 411 -0.26 -15.48 -11.22
C GLN A 411 0.47 -14.43 -12.05
N PHE A 412 1.30 -13.63 -11.38
CA PHE A 412 2.01 -12.54 -12.05
C PHE A 412 3.11 -12.99 -13.01
N GLN A 413 3.54 -14.24 -12.94
CA GLN A 413 4.46 -14.84 -13.91
C GLN A 413 3.76 -15.19 -15.24
N GLU A 414 2.42 -15.13 -15.28
CA GLU A 414 1.57 -15.52 -16.41
C GLU A 414 0.98 -14.32 -17.18
N ILE A 415 1.27 -13.08 -16.75
CA ILE A 415 0.80 -11.80 -17.32
C ILE A 415 2.01 -10.99 -17.78
#